data_AF-A0A925WHI5-F1
#
_entry.id   AF-A0A925WHI5-F1
#
_cell.length_a   1.000
_cell.length_b   1.000
_cell.length_c   1.000
_cell.angle_alpha   90.00
_cell.angle_beta   90.00
_cell.angle_gamma   90.00
#
_symmetry.space_group_name_H-M   'P 1'
#
loop_
_entity.id
_entity.type
_entity.pdbx_description
1 polymer ?
#
loop_
_entity_poly.entity_id
_entity_poly.type
_entity_poly.pdbx_seq_one_letter_code
_entity_poly.pdbx_strand_id
1 'polypeptide(L)' 'MRILIQQKDSGLYFKDVGTWTRNPLEAMDFLSSTSAIDFCVLNKISRVQLVLKFEEQQYDIVLPVLTKTSPGDETRPQL' A
#
# COMPACT_ATOMS: atom_id res chain seq x y z
N MET A 1 1.41 -17.18 3.39
CA MET A 1 1.77 -16.00 2.56
C MET A 1 0.76 -14.92 2.86
N ARG A 2 1.21 -13.68 3.07
CA ARG A 2 0.36 -12.55 3.43
C ARG A 2 0.57 -11.41 2.45
N ILE A 3 -0.49 -10.67 2.15
CA ILE A 3 -0.47 -9.52 1.25
C ILE A 3 -0.73 -8.30 2.11
N LEU A 4 0.29 -7.48 2.29
CA LEU A 4 0.25 -6.34 3.21
C LEU A 4 0.40 -5.02 2.44
N ILE A 5 -0.15 -3.95 3.00
CA ILE A 5 0.09 -2.58 2.55
C ILE A 5 1.10 -1.94 3.49
N GLN A 6 2.13 -1.29 2.93
CA GLN A 6 3.19 -0.62 3.68
C GLN A 6 3.37 0.82 3.19
N GLN A 7 3.57 1.77 4.10
CA GLN A 7 3.98 3.14 3.74
C GLN A 7 5.40 3.13 3.18
N LYS A 8 5.60 3.82 2.04
CA LYS A 8 6.92 3.95 1.42
C LYS A 8 7.93 4.68 2.29
N ASP A 9 7.48 5.72 3.01
CA ASP A 9 8.40 6.61 3.73
C ASP A 9 8.78 6.08 5.11
N SER A 10 7.83 5.47 5.83
CA SER A 10 8.02 5.06 7.22
C SER A 10 8.26 3.56 7.39
N GLY A 11 7.92 2.75 6.38
CA GLY A 11 7.92 1.30 6.47
C GLY A 11 6.82 0.70 7.35
N LEU A 12 5.87 1.50 7.84
CA LEU A 12 4.76 0.99 8.66
C LEU A 12 3.74 0.22 7.81
N TYR A 13 3.21 -0.86 8.37
CA TYR A 13 2.16 -1.68 7.76
C TYR A 13 0.77 -1.21 8.18
N PHE A 14 -0.18 -1.26 7.25
CA PHE A 14 -1.57 -0.94 7.52
C PHE A 14 -2.16 -1.98 8.47
N LYS A 15 -2.71 -1.54 9.60
CA LYS A 15 -3.33 -2.42 10.60
C LYS A 15 -4.85 -2.33 10.54
N ASP A 16 -5.37 -1.11 10.58
CA ASP A 16 -6.81 -0.81 10.51
C ASP A 16 -6.98 0.68 10.14
N VAL A 17 -8.22 1.13 9.95
CA VAL A 17 -8.57 2.53 9.64
C VAL A 17 -7.89 3.48 10.63
N GLY A 18 -7.08 4.39 10.10
CA GLY A 18 -6.33 5.37 10.91
C GLY A 18 -5.13 4.81 11.68
N THR A 19 -4.85 3.50 11.61
CA THR A 19 -3.83 2.82 12.44
C THR A 19 -2.79 2.10 11.60
N TRP A 20 -1.52 2.31 11.95
CA TRP A 20 -0.35 1.70 11.31
C TRP A 20 0.55 1.04 12.35
N THR A 21 1.26 -0.02 11.98
CA THR A 21 2.11 -0.81 12.89
C THR A 21 3.48 -1.12 12.29
N ARG A 22 4.49 -1.29 13.14
CA ARG A 22 5.81 -1.82 12.74
C ARG A 22 5.80 -3.35 12.64
N ASN A 23 4.85 -4.00 13.29
CA ASN A 23 4.76 -5.45 13.36
C ASN A 23 3.94 -6.00 12.18
N PRO A 24 4.57 -6.66 11.19
CA PRO A 24 3.83 -7.22 10.05
C PRO A 24 2.83 -8.31 10.46
N LEU A 25 2.99 -8.94 11.62
CA LEU A 25 2.04 -9.94 12.11
C LEU A 25 0.69 -9.33 12.47
N GLU A 26 0.68 -8.08 12.90
CA GLU A 26 -0.51 -7.30 13.26
C GLU A 26 -1.11 -6.54 12.07
N ALA A 27 -0.46 -6.56 10.92
CA ALA A 27 -0.95 -5.90 9.73
C ALA A 27 -2.23 -6.58 9.20
N MET A 28 -3.08 -5.80 8.54
CA MET A 28 -4.21 -6.36 7.81
C MET A 28 -3.70 -7.21 6.65
N ASP A 29 -4.19 -8.44 6.56
CA ASP A 29 -3.90 -9.33 5.45
C ASP A 29 -5.01 -9.23 4.39
N PHE A 30 -4.61 -9.08 3.13
CA PHE A 30 -5.52 -8.98 2.01
C PHE A 30 -5.61 -10.30 1.26
N LEU A 31 -6.82 -10.67 0.85
CA LEU A 31 -7.08 -11.92 0.11
C LEU A 31 -6.31 -11.99 -1.22
N SER A 32 -6.13 -10.84 -1.88
CA SER A 32 -5.44 -10.75 -3.17
C SER A 32 -4.77 -9.39 -3.35
N SER A 33 -3.76 -9.33 -4.23
CA SER A 33 -3.11 -8.07 -4.60
C SER A 33 -4.11 -7.06 -5.18
N THR A 34 -5.06 -7.52 -5.98
CA THR A 34 -6.11 -6.68 -6.56
C THR A 34 -6.98 -6.07 -5.47
N SER A 35 -7.45 -6.86 -4.50
CA SER A 35 -8.25 -6.34 -3.38
C SER A 35 -7.50 -5.32 -2.52
N ALA A 36 -6.18 -5.47 -2.36
CA ALA A 36 -5.36 -4.52 -1.63
C ALA A 36 -5.18 -3.20 -2.40
N ILE A 37 -5.01 -3.28 -3.72
CA ILE A 37 -4.95 -2.10 -4.60
C ILE A 37 -6.29 -1.37 -4.60
N ASP A 38 -7.40 -2.09 -4.79
CA ASP A 38 -8.75 -1.53 -4.76
C ASP A 38 -9.04 -0.85 -3.42
N PHE A 39 -8.62 -1.47 -2.31
CA PHE A 39 -8.72 -0.87 -0.99
C PHE A 39 -7.96 0.45 -0.89
N CYS A 40 -6.72 0.52 -1.41
CA CYS A 40 -5.95 1.77 -1.45
C CYS A 40 -6.68 2.86 -2.24
N VAL A 41 -7.23 2.52 -3.41
CA VAL A 41 -7.95 3.45 -4.27
C VAL A 41 -9.21 3.97 -3.59
N LEU A 42 -10.06 3.07 -3.07
CA LEU A 42 -11.33 3.41 -2.43
C LEU A 42 -11.13 4.27 -1.18
N ASN A 43 -10.09 3.98 -0.38
CA ASN A 43 -9.78 4.71 0.85
C ASN A 43 -8.81 5.89 0.63
N LYS A 44 -8.47 6.21 -0.62
CA LYS A 44 -7.53 7.29 -0.99
C LYS A 44 -6.17 7.19 -0.27
N ILE A 45 -5.73 5.96 0.01
CA ILE A 45 -4.43 5.68 0.60
C ILE A 45 -3.38 5.76 -0.51
N SER A 46 -2.44 6.68 -0.36
CA SER A 46 -1.38 6.95 -1.34
C SER A 46 0.01 6.77 -0.71
N ARG A 47 1.06 6.83 -1.54
CA ARG A 47 2.47 6.63 -1.12
C ARG A 47 2.71 5.30 -0.38
N VAL A 48 2.01 4.26 -0.82
CA VAL A 48 2.14 2.91 -0.30
C VAL A 48 2.74 1.94 -1.31
N GLN A 49 3.22 0.82 -0.81
CA GLN A 49 3.68 -0.33 -1.57
C GLN A 49 3.00 -1.59 -1.03
N LEU A 50 2.78 -2.56 -1.92
CA LEU A 50 2.37 -3.90 -1.55
C LEU A 50 3.59 -4.70 -1.09
N VAL A 51 3.44 -5.48 -0.04
CA VAL A 51 4.46 -6.41 0.43
C VAL A 51 3.85 -7.81 0.48
N LEU A 52 4.33 -8.68 -0.39
CA LEU A 52 4.02 -10.11 -0.35
C LEU A 52 5.01 -10.77 0.62
N LYS A 53 4.51 -11.14 1.79
CA LYS A 53 5.29 -11.75 2.87
C LYS A 53 5.15 -13.26 2.88
N PHE A 54 6.28 -13.95 2.88
CA PHE A 54 6.34 -15.41 2.94
C PHE A 54 6.81 -15.81 4.34
N GLU A 55 6.02 -16.60 5.06
CA GLU A 55 6.30 -16.90 6.48
C GLU A 55 7.53 -17.82 6.64
N GLU A 56 7.73 -18.72 5.68
CA GLU A 56 8.81 -19.71 5.70
C GLU A 56 10.05 -19.26 4.90
N GLN A 57 9.93 -18.19 4.11
CA GLN A 57 11.01 -17.71 3.23
C GLN A 57 11.44 -16.32 3.69
N GLN A 58 12.75 -16.07 3.78
CA GLN A 58 13.28 -14.78 4.22
C GLN A 58 13.21 -13.66 3.16
N TYR A 59 12.51 -13.90 2.06
CA TYR A 59 12.40 -12.95 0.96
C TYR A 59 10.98 -12.43 0.86
N ASP A 60 10.86 -11.10 0.78
CA ASP A 60 9.59 -10.42 0.50
C ASP A 60 9.61 -9.89 -0.93
N ILE A 61 8.45 -9.86 -1.58
CA ILE A 61 8.28 -9.14 -2.85
C ILE A 61 7.61 -7.80 -2.53
N VAL A 62 8.27 -6.70 -2.89
CA VAL A 62 7.76 -5.34 -2.70
C VAL A 62 7.36 -4.77 -4.05
N LEU A 63 6.08 -4.43 -4.19
CA LEU A 63 5.50 -3.89 -5.42
C LEU A 63 5.00 -2.46 -5.20
N PRO A 64 5.44 -1.46 -6.00
CA PRO A 64 4.92 -0.11 -5.86
C PRO A 64 3.45 -0.08 -6.29
N VAL A 65 2.58 0.51 -5.45
CA VAL A 65 1.20 0.80 -5.87
C VAL A 65 1.22 2.12 -6.65
N LEU A 66 0.92 2.03 -7.95
CA LEU A 66 0.79 3.19 -8.84
C LEU A 66 -0.70 3.48 -9.02
N THR A 67 -1.22 4.48 -8.32
CA THR A 67 -2.53 5.03 -8.64
C THR A 67 -2.35 5.97 -9.83
N LYS A 68 -3.08 5.72 -10.93
CA LYS A 68 -3.11 6.67 -12.05
C LYS A 68 -3.77 7.95 -11.54
N THR A 69 -2.97 8.92 -11.13
CA THR A 69 -3.44 10.30 -11.06
C THR A 69 -3.68 10.73 -12.50
N SER A 70 -4.94 10.99 -12.87
CA SER A 70 -5.23 11.63 -14.14
C SER A 70 -4.40 12.92 -14.21
N PRO A 71 -3.62 13.17 -15.27
CA PRO A 71 -2.91 14.43 -15.45
C PRO A 71 -3.96 15.50 -15.77
N GLY A 72 -4.56 16.09 -14.73
CA GLY A 72 -5.61 17.10 -14.86
C GLY A 72 -5.70 18.07 -13.69
N ASP A 73 -4.85 17.92 -12.66
CA ASP A 73 -4.87 18.77 -11.46
C ASP A 73 -3.52 19.48 -11.22
N GLU A 74 -2.69 19.60 -12.26
CA GLU A 74 -1.62 20.61 -12.29
C GLU A 74 -2.18 21.86 -12.94
N THR A 75 -2.48 22.83 -12.09
CA THR A 75 -2.83 24.21 -12.41
C THR A 75 -1.77 24.78 -13.36
N ARG A 76 -2.11 24.90 -14.65
CA ARG A 76 -1.27 25.60 -15.63
C ARG A 76 -1.28 27.09 -15.26
N PRO A 77 -0.14 27.75 -14.95
CA PRO A 77 -0.12 29.20 -14.88
C PRO A 77 -0.40 29.72 -16.30
N GLN A 78 -1.42 30.55 -16.43
CA GLN A 78 -1.75 31.24 -17.67
C GLN A 78 -0.64 32.27 -17.95
N LEU A 79 -0.02 32.16 -19.12
CA LEU A 79 0.80 33.18 -19.76
C LEU A 79 0.03 33.72 -20.97
#